data_AF-A0A534Z373-F1
#
_entry.id   AF-A0A534Z373-F1
#
_cell.length_a   1.000
_cell.length_b   1.000
_cell.length_c   1.000
_cell.angle_alpha   90.00
_cell.angle_beta   90.00
_cell.angle_gamma   90.00
#
_symmetry.space_group_name_H-M   'P 1'
#
loop_
_entity.id
_entity.type
_entity.pdbx_description
1 polymer ?
#
loop_
_entity_poly.entity_id
_entity_poly.type
_entity_poly.pdbx_seq_one_letter_code
_entity_poly.pdbx_strand_id
1 'polypeptide(L)'
;MATQTVEAPTEVRPRRRRYPPIETHGVIGDLQTAALITEGGTIDWFCCPRFDSPSVFASLLDYEKGGHFQITPEDPGSVVRQLYLPDSAILVTRFMTEAGVGEVEDFMPIHEPEKVTARHRIVRVIRSVRGDMKFRLECAPRFDYGRQTHDLKMGQHGATFTAGSTSMNLNATMPLTAAGTDVHAEFVLHEGEEAGVILDFSPEGSAAGIEREEVERLRQNTIDDWSQWLRRSTYEGRWRDVVQRSAMTLRMLTYAPTGAPVAALTTGLPELVGGERNWDYRYTWLRDASFSVYALLALGYRDEAVKFLRWTQQRVVDHKKGGTP
;
A
#
# COMPACT_ATOMS: atom_id res chain seq x y z
N MET A 1 -34.65 -28.06 -42.88
CA MET A 1 -33.71 -27.01 -42.49
C MET A 1 -33.73 -26.93 -40.98
N ALA A 2 -32.70 -27.45 -40.32
CA ALA A 2 -32.58 -27.42 -38.86
C ALA A 2 -31.90 -26.11 -38.45
N THR A 3 -32.59 -25.31 -37.65
CA THR A 3 -32.08 -24.06 -37.10
C THR A 3 -31.07 -24.39 -36.01
N GLN A 4 -29.79 -24.15 -36.27
CA GLN A 4 -28.75 -24.18 -35.24
C GLN A 4 -28.90 -22.92 -34.37
N THR A 5 -29.34 -23.10 -33.14
CA THR A 5 -29.23 -22.10 -32.08
C THR A 5 -27.75 -21.98 -31.70
N VAL A 6 -27.14 -20.85 -32.01
CA VAL A 6 -25.78 -20.52 -31.55
C VAL A 6 -25.90 -20.09 -30.08
N GLU A 7 -25.47 -20.95 -29.16
CA GLU A 7 -25.30 -20.57 -27.75
C GLU A 7 -24.25 -19.44 -27.67
N ALA A 8 -24.62 -18.35 -27.00
CA ALA A 8 -23.69 -17.27 -26.70
C ALA A 8 -22.55 -17.81 -25.81
N PRO A 9 -21.30 -17.41 -26.05
CA PRO A 9 -20.18 -17.89 -25.25
C PRO A 9 -20.37 -17.43 -23.80
N THR A 10 -20.41 -18.39 -22.90
CA THR A 10 -20.40 -18.16 -21.45
C THR A 10 -19.15 -17.36 -21.11
N GLU A 11 -19.30 -16.10 -20.70
CA GLU A 11 -18.19 -15.31 -20.15
C GLU A 11 -17.68 -16.05 -18.91
N VAL A 12 -16.57 -16.79 -19.08
CA VAL A 12 -15.84 -17.38 -17.96
C VAL A 12 -15.22 -16.22 -17.20
N ARG A 13 -15.90 -15.77 -16.14
CA ARG A 13 -15.34 -14.76 -15.22
C ARG A 13 -13.97 -15.27 -14.74
N PRO A 14 -12.87 -14.55 -14.98
CA PRO A 14 -11.54 -15.06 -14.67
C PRO A 14 -11.42 -15.28 -13.17
N ARG A 15 -11.09 -16.52 -12.76
CA ARG A 15 -10.67 -16.79 -11.38
C ARG A 15 -9.45 -15.93 -11.06
N ARG A 16 -9.44 -15.29 -9.89
CA ARG A 16 -8.31 -14.48 -9.43
C ARG A 16 -7.04 -15.33 -9.45
N ARG A 17 -6.00 -14.81 -10.11
CA ARG A 17 -4.70 -15.48 -10.25
C ARG A 17 -3.99 -15.51 -8.90
N ARG A 18 -3.22 -16.57 -8.66
CA ARG A 18 -2.37 -16.69 -7.47
C ARG A 18 -1.39 -15.52 -7.37
N TYR A 19 -0.72 -15.21 -8.46
CA TYR A 19 0.11 -14.01 -8.62
C TYR A 19 -0.54 -13.13 -9.69
N PRO A 20 -1.12 -11.98 -9.32
CA PRO A 20 -1.62 -11.02 -10.30
C PRO A 20 -0.45 -10.39 -11.07
N PRO A 21 -0.68 -9.88 -12.29
CA PRO A 21 0.35 -9.16 -13.02
C PRO A 21 0.85 -7.95 -12.21
N ILE A 22 2.14 -7.68 -12.23
CA ILE A 22 2.75 -6.62 -11.41
C ILE A 22 2.14 -5.25 -11.78
N GLU A 23 1.84 -5.04 -13.06
CA GLU A 23 1.24 -3.80 -13.57
C GLU A 23 -0.16 -3.50 -13.02
N THR A 24 -0.85 -4.47 -12.40
CA THR A 24 -2.17 -4.26 -11.80
C THR A 24 -2.12 -3.86 -10.32
N HIS A 25 -0.94 -3.62 -9.75
CA HIS A 25 -0.82 -3.20 -8.36
C HIS A 25 -0.95 -1.68 -8.23
N GLY A 26 -1.73 -1.26 -7.24
CA GLY A 26 -1.68 0.09 -6.71
C GLY A 26 -0.59 0.20 -5.64
N VAL A 27 -0.12 1.42 -5.44
CA VAL A 27 0.86 1.80 -4.40
C VAL A 27 0.28 2.86 -3.48
N ILE A 28 0.53 2.73 -2.19
CA ILE A 28 0.30 3.75 -1.16
C ILE A 28 1.59 3.92 -0.34
N GLY A 29 1.84 5.10 0.22
CA GLY A 29 3.05 5.35 1.01
C GLY A 29 2.98 6.63 1.83
N ASP A 30 3.72 6.65 2.94
CA ASP A 30 3.80 7.79 3.88
C ASP A 30 5.12 8.57 3.77
N LEU A 31 5.88 8.32 2.69
CA LEU A 31 7.20 8.90 2.40
C LEU A 31 8.34 8.36 3.27
N GLN A 32 8.10 7.35 4.11
CA GLN A 32 9.14 6.59 4.80
C GLN A 32 9.10 5.09 4.47
N THR A 33 7.91 4.58 4.17
CA THR A 33 7.70 3.28 3.55
C THR A 33 6.46 3.30 2.63
N ALA A 34 6.17 2.17 1.99
CA ALA A 34 5.05 2.01 1.09
C ALA A 34 4.57 0.55 1.02
N ALA A 35 3.30 0.38 0.63
CA ALA A 35 2.65 -0.91 0.44
C ALA A 35 2.16 -1.05 -1.02
N LEU A 36 2.16 -2.28 -1.53
CA LEU A 36 1.52 -2.62 -2.81
C LEU A 36 0.19 -3.34 -2.57
N ILE A 37 -0.81 -3.02 -3.38
CA ILE A 37 -2.17 -3.53 -3.28
C ILE A 37 -2.61 -4.09 -4.62
N THR A 38 -2.96 -5.37 -4.65
CA THR A 38 -3.52 -6.03 -5.84
C THR A 38 -4.93 -5.51 -6.14
N GLU A 39 -5.39 -5.72 -7.37
CA GLU A 39 -6.82 -5.57 -7.71
C GLU A 39 -7.74 -6.46 -6.86
N GLY A 40 -7.19 -7.49 -6.20
CA GLY A 40 -7.93 -8.32 -5.26
C GLY A 40 -8.20 -7.69 -3.90
N GLY A 41 -7.79 -6.44 -3.67
CA GLY A 41 -7.85 -5.79 -2.36
C GLY A 41 -6.85 -6.38 -1.36
N THR A 42 -5.78 -7.01 -1.85
CA THR A 42 -4.75 -7.64 -1.02
C THR A 42 -3.52 -6.76 -0.96
N ILE A 43 -3.08 -6.40 0.24
CA ILE A 43 -1.73 -5.92 0.49
C ILE A 43 -0.80 -7.15 0.54
N ASP A 44 -0.03 -7.35 -0.52
CA ASP A 44 0.85 -8.52 -0.69
C ASP A 44 2.34 -8.18 -0.61
N TRP A 45 2.66 -6.89 -0.50
CA TRP A 45 3.98 -6.37 -0.23
C TRP A 45 3.96 -5.18 0.73
N PHE A 46 4.64 -5.31 1.85
CA PHE A 46 4.85 -4.22 2.80
C PHE A 46 6.09 -4.45 3.66
N CYS A 47 6.99 -3.46 3.70
CA CYS A 47 8.17 -3.43 4.56
C CYS A 47 8.02 -2.32 5.59
N CYS A 48 8.44 -2.54 6.83
CA CYS A 48 8.23 -1.56 7.90
C CYS A 48 9.35 -1.65 8.94
N PRO A 49 9.88 -0.53 9.48
CA PRO A 49 9.43 0.86 9.30
C PRO A 49 9.94 1.59 8.04
N ARG A 50 10.92 1.03 7.32
CA ARG A 50 11.52 1.68 6.14
C ARG A 50 11.40 0.80 4.91
N PHE A 51 11.62 1.38 3.73
CA PHE A 51 11.68 0.64 2.46
C PHE A 51 12.61 -0.58 2.51
N ASP A 52 13.79 -0.45 3.12
CA ASP A 52 14.82 -1.48 3.24
C ASP A 52 14.63 -2.42 4.44
N SER A 53 13.58 -2.21 5.25
CA SER A 53 13.29 -3.07 6.39
C SER A 53 12.81 -4.46 5.94
N PRO A 54 12.88 -5.47 6.82
CA PRO A 54 12.26 -6.75 6.53
C PRO A 54 10.75 -6.62 6.27
N SER A 55 10.23 -7.51 5.41
CA SER A 55 8.82 -7.49 5.07
C SER A 55 7.94 -7.98 6.23
N VAL A 56 6.72 -7.47 6.27
CA VAL A 56 5.61 -7.98 7.09
C VAL A 56 4.60 -8.71 6.20
N PHE A 57 4.46 -8.25 4.95
CA PHE A 57 3.73 -8.93 3.89
C PHE A 57 4.65 -9.08 2.68
N ALA A 58 4.72 -10.29 2.14
CA ALA A 58 5.58 -10.68 1.03
C ALA A 58 4.96 -11.83 0.20
N SER A 59 3.64 -11.96 0.21
CA SER A 59 2.95 -12.93 -0.66
C SER A 59 3.16 -12.65 -2.16
N LEU A 60 3.63 -11.44 -2.51
CA LEU A 60 4.16 -11.13 -3.83
C LEU A 60 5.36 -12.03 -4.22
N LEU A 61 6.20 -12.43 -3.25
CA LEU A 61 7.37 -13.31 -3.48
C LEU A 61 7.07 -14.77 -3.18
N ASP A 62 6.31 -15.05 -2.12
CA ASP A 62 5.87 -16.39 -1.76
C ASP A 62 4.42 -16.33 -1.29
N TYR A 63 3.49 -16.69 -2.18
CA TYR A 63 2.05 -16.65 -1.92
C TYR A 63 1.64 -17.42 -0.66
N GLU A 64 2.34 -18.51 -0.31
CA GLU A 64 1.95 -19.36 0.82
C GLU A 64 2.56 -18.88 2.14
N LYS A 65 3.79 -18.37 2.11
CA LYS A 65 4.57 -18.09 3.33
C LYS A 65 4.80 -16.61 3.59
N GLY A 66 4.58 -15.76 2.60
CA GLY A 66 4.89 -14.34 2.65
C GLY A 66 3.87 -13.51 3.41
N GLY A 67 2.67 -14.03 3.66
CA GLY A 67 1.62 -13.31 4.38
C GLY A 67 1.01 -12.18 3.57
N HIS A 68 -0.16 -11.70 4.02
CA HIS A 68 -0.95 -10.69 3.32
C HIS A 68 -1.94 -10.00 4.24
N PHE A 69 -2.52 -8.91 3.76
CA PHE A 69 -3.70 -8.29 4.35
C PHE A 69 -4.76 -8.02 3.27
N GLN A 70 -5.80 -8.85 3.22
CA GLN A 70 -6.86 -8.79 2.22
C GLN A 70 -8.17 -8.25 2.78
N ILE A 71 -8.82 -7.38 2.02
CA ILE A 71 -10.22 -7.01 2.17
C ILE A 71 -10.87 -7.11 0.79
N THR A 72 -11.89 -7.96 0.66
CA THR A 72 -12.55 -8.22 -0.62
C THR A 72 -14.01 -8.61 -0.40
N PRO A 73 -14.93 -8.36 -1.35
CA PRO A 73 -16.25 -8.97 -1.31
C PRO A 73 -16.16 -10.50 -1.32
N GLU A 74 -17.17 -11.16 -0.77
CA GLU A 74 -17.27 -12.62 -0.78
C GLU A 74 -17.42 -13.17 -2.21
N ASP A 75 -18.12 -12.44 -3.10
CA ASP A 75 -18.31 -12.81 -4.51
C ASP A 75 -16.99 -12.80 -5.31
N PRO A 76 -16.47 -13.97 -5.71
CA PRO A 76 -15.22 -14.08 -6.46
C PRO A 76 -15.35 -13.62 -7.92
N GLY A 77 -16.57 -13.42 -8.42
CA GLY A 77 -16.88 -12.99 -9.78
C GLY A 77 -17.03 -11.48 -9.95
N SER A 78 -16.64 -10.67 -8.97
CA SER A 78 -16.71 -9.21 -9.06
C SER A 78 -15.92 -8.66 -10.25
N VAL A 79 -16.52 -7.73 -10.99
CA VAL A 79 -15.75 -6.88 -11.93
C VAL A 79 -15.01 -5.85 -11.09
N VAL A 80 -13.70 -5.73 -11.31
CA VAL A 80 -12.83 -4.88 -10.51
C VAL A 80 -12.32 -3.68 -11.31
N ARG A 81 -12.29 -2.52 -10.65
CA ARG A 81 -11.60 -1.32 -11.13
C ARG A 81 -10.79 -0.71 -10.00
N GLN A 82 -9.53 -0.43 -10.27
CA GLN A 82 -8.67 0.29 -9.34
C GLN A 82 -8.37 1.67 -9.91
N LEU A 83 -8.46 2.69 -9.08
CA LEU A 83 -8.17 4.08 -9.44
C LEU A 83 -7.64 4.83 -8.22
N TYR A 84 -7.02 5.98 -8.44
CA TYR A 84 -6.68 6.88 -7.34
C TYR A 84 -7.76 7.96 -7.20
N LEU A 85 -8.06 8.35 -5.97
CA LEU A 85 -8.82 9.57 -5.71
C LEU A 85 -8.03 10.76 -6.28
N PRO A 86 -8.68 11.69 -7.03
CA PRO A 86 -8.00 12.82 -7.66
C PRO A 86 -7.09 13.59 -6.70
N ASP A 87 -5.96 14.07 -7.23
CA ASP A 87 -4.97 14.88 -6.50
C ASP A 87 -4.46 14.26 -5.18
N SER A 88 -4.51 12.93 -5.05
CA SER A 88 -4.06 12.21 -3.86
C SER A 88 -3.34 10.89 -4.19
N ALA A 89 -2.66 10.29 -3.22
CA ALA A 89 -2.24 8.88 -3.29
C ALA A 89 -3.16 7.96 -2.46
N ILE A 90 -4.46 8.25 -2.45
CA ILE A 90 -5.48 7.34 -1.91
C ILE A 90 -5.94 6.44 -3.04
N LEU A 91 -5.75 5.14 -2.87
CA LEU A 91 -6.14 4.12 -3.82
C LEU A 91 -7.58 3.69 -3.54
N VAL A 92 -8.40 3.52 -4.57
CA VAL A 92 -9.76 3.00 -4.47
C VAL A 92 -9.87 1.75 -5.32
N THR A 93 -10.15 0.62 -4.68
CA THR A 93 -10.48 -0.65 -5.36
C THR A 93 -11.99 -0.82 -5.32
N ARG A 94 -12.65 -0.69 -6.48
CA ARG A 94 -14.10 -0.83 -6.66
C ARG A 94 -14.44 -2.22 -7.16
N PHE A 95 -15.35 -2.88 -6.48
CA PHE A 95 -15.89 -4.20 -6.80
C PHE A 95 -17.35 -4.08 -7.20
N MET A 96 -17.69 -4.58 -8.39
CA MET A 96 -19.07 -4.61 -8.90
C MET A 96 -19.55 -6.06 -8.97
N THR A 97 -20.62 -6.36 -8.24
CA THR A 97 -21.25 -7.68 -8.15
C THR A 97 -22.71 -7.59 -8.57
N GLU A 98 -23.42 -8.71 -8.58
CA GLU A 98 -24.89 -8.69 -8.76
C GLU A 98 -25.61 -8.13 -7.53
N ALA A 99 -25.01 -8.24 -6.34
CA ALA A 99 -25.57 -7.72 -5.10
C ALA A 99 -25.40 -6.20 -4.95
N GLY A 100 -24.35 -5.62 -5.54
CA GLY A 100 -24.05 -4.20 -5.33
C GLY A 100 -22.69 -3.73 -5.85
N VAL A 101 -22.32 -2.53 -5.39
CA VAL A 101 -21.02 -1.91 -5.65
C VAL A 101 -20.35 -1.62 -4.32
N GLY A 102 -19.21 -2.27 -4.08
CA GLY A 102 -18.40 -2.10 -2.89
C GLY A 102 -17.08 -1.39 -3.23
N GLU A 103 -16.54 -0.62 -2.30
CA GLU A 103 -15.25 0.05 -2.44
C GLU A 103 -14.36 -0.23 -1.23
N VAL A 104 -13.06 -0.37 -1.49
CA VAL A 104 -12.02 -0.32 -0.47
C VAL A 104 -11.08 0.83 -0.83
N GLU A 105 -11.04 1.85 0.01
CA GLU A 105 -10.03 2.91 -0.08
C GLU A 105 -8.84 2.55 0.79
N ASP A 106 -7.63 2.62 0.25
CA ASP A 106 -6.38 2.34 0.93
C ASP A 106 -5.49 3.58 0.90
N PHE A 107 -4.91 3.96 2.04
CA PHE A 107 -3.94 5.05 2.12
C PHE A 107 -3.03 4.96 3.35
N MET A 108 -1.90 5.66 3.29
CA MET A 108 -1.00 5.82 4.44
C MET A 108 -0.94 7.30 4.83
N PRO A 109 -1.38 7.67 6.04
CA PRO A 109 -1.32 9.06 6.49
C PRO A 109 0.11 9.57 6.61
N ILE A 110 0.34 10.78 6.13
CA ILE A 110 1.64 11.46 6.23
C ILE A 110 1.66 12.25 7.54
N HIS A 111 2.69 12.06 8.36
CA HIS A 111 2.86 12.81 9.61
C HIS A 111 4.34 13.07 9.86
N GLU A 112 4.73 14.35 9.93
CA GLU A 112 6.13 14.79 10.09
C GLU A 112 7.10 13.97 9.19
N PRO A 113 6.91 13.94 7.86
CA PRO A 113 7.59 12.98 6.99
C PRO A 113 9.12 13.11 7.01
N GLU A 114 9.67 14.27 7.37
CA GLU A 114 11.11 14.46 7.57
C GLU A 114 11.69 13.81 8.84
N LYS A 115 10.86 13.49 9.83
CA LYS A 115 11.30 12.93 11.11
C LYS A 115 11.22 11.42 11.07
N VAL A 116 12.38 10.76 11.19
CA VAL A 116 12.44 9.30 11.27
C VAL A 116 11.54 8.80 12.40
N THR A 117 10.63 7.90 12.08
CA THR A 117 9.70 7.28 13.02
C THR A 117 9.71 5.77 12.83
N ALA A 118 9.37 5.03 13.90
CA ALA A 118 9.07 3.61 13.82
C ALA A 118 7.57 3.36 13.65
N ARG A 119 6.75 4.41 13.77
CA ARG A 119 5.29 4.34 13.70
C ARG A 119 4.76 4.62 12.30
N HIS A 120 4.09 3.64 11.71
CA HIS A 120 3.47 3.73 10.38
C HIS A 120 2.05 3.18 10.43
N ARG A 121 1.15 3.79 9.64
CA ARG A 121 -0.25 3.38 9.59
C ARG A 121 -0.72 3.15 8.17
N ILE A 122 -1.41 2.04 7.95
CA ILE A 122 -2.21 1.79 6.76
C ILE A 122 -3.67 1.91 7.19
N VAL A 123 -4.42 2.78 6.53
CA VAL A 123 -5.85 2.98 6.76
C VAL A 123 -6.61 2.40 5.57
N ARG A 124 -7.62 1.58 5.87
CA ARG A 124 -8.49 0.94 4.90
C ARG A 124 -9.94 1.28 5.22
N VAL A 125 -10.65 1.85 4.25
CA VAL A 125 -12.06 2.25 4.40
C VAL A 125 -12.92 1.46 3.44
N ILE A 126 -13.89 0.73 3.97
CA ILE A 126 -14.75 -0.17 3.21
C ILE A 126 -16.13 0.46 3.12
N ARG A 127 -16.69 0.58 1.91
CA ARG A 127 -18.02 1.16 1.68
C ARG A 127 -18.89 0.24 0.86
N SER A 128 -20.18 0.19 1.17
CA SER A 128 -21.19 -0.24 0.20
C SER A 128 -21.78 1.00 -0.47
N VAL A 129 -21.41 1.24 -1.72
CA VAL A 129 -21.86 2.42 -2.49
C VAL A 129 -23.28 2.20 -3.02
N ARG A 130 -23.61 0.95 -3.36
CA ARG A 130 -24.93 0.55 -3.86
C ARG A 130 -25.21 -0.89 -3.46
N GLY A 131 -26.43 -1.17 -3.03
CA GLY A 131 -26.83 -2.50 -2.57
C GLY A 131 -26.16 -2.94 -1.27
N ASP A 132 -26.42 -4.17 -0.87
CA ASP A 132 -25.86 -4.75 0.35
C ASP A 132 -24.68 -5.64 -0.01
N MET A 133 -23.51 -5.32 0.53
CA MET A 133 -22.25 -5.97 0.18
C MET A 133 -21.70 -6.74 1.37
N LYS A 134 -21.49 -8.05 1.18
CA LYS A 134 -20.78 -8.90 2.14
C LYS A 134 -19.28 -8.90 1.83
N PHE A 135 -18.48 -8.54 2.82
CA PHE A 135 -17.03 -8.49 2.76
C PHE A 135 -16.39 -9.52 3.67
N ARG A 136 -15.16 -9.89 3.31
CA ARG A 136 -14.25 -10.67 4.14
C ARG A 136 -12.95 -9.91 4.32
N LEU A 137 -12.40 -10.02 5.52
CA LEU A 137 -11.10 -9.50 5.91
C LEU A 137 -10.23 -10.66 6.38
N GLU A 138 -8.98 -10.69 5.93
CA GLU A 138 -7.94 -11.60 6.40
C GLU A 138 -6.63 -10.82 6.59
N CYS A 139 -6.08 -10.84 7.79
CA CYS A 139 -4.79 -10.24 8.12
C CYS A 139 -3.85 -11.34 8.64
N ALA A 140 -2.89 -11.72 7.82
CA ALA A 140 -1.94 -12.81 8.06
C ALA A 140 -0.50 -12.30 7.93
N PRO A 141 0.04 -11.57 8.93
CA PRO A 141 1.39 -11.03 8.89
C PRO A 141 2.46 -12.12 8.99
N ARG A 142 3.57 -11.93 8.31
CA ARG A 142 4.74 -12.83 8.33
C ARG A 142 6.00 -11.98 8.47
N PHE A 143 6.38 -11.75 9.73
CA PHE A 143 7.50 -10.87 10.09
C PHE A 143 8.84 -11.44 9.59
N ASP A 144 9.74 -10.52 9.23
CA ASP A 144 11.08 -10.82 8.74
C ASP A 144 11.08 -11.80 7.56
N TYR A 145 10.28 -11.52 6.53
CA TYR A 145 10.09 -12.41 5.38
C TYR A 145 9.52 -13.79 5.76
N GLY A 146 8.72 -13.84 6.82
CA GLY A 146 8.18 -15.08 7.40
C GLY A 146 9.20 -15.92 8.16
N ARG A 147 10.40 -15.40 8.43
CA ARG A 147 11.41 -16.10 9.25
C ARG A 147 11.14 -16.01 10.75
N GLN A 148 10.38 -14.99 11.17
CA GLN A 148 10.08 -14.75 12.58
C GLN A 148 8.63 -15.12 12.88
N THR A 149 8.45 -15.97 13.89
CA THR A 149 7.12 -16.28 14.45
C THR A 149 6.60 -15.12 15.30
N HIS A 150 5.28 -14.99 15.38
CA HIS A 150 4.62 -13.98 16.20
C HIS A 150 3.50 -14.58 17.06
N ASP A 151 3.21 -13.91 18.17
CA ASP A 151 2.04 -14.17 18.99
C ASP A 151 0.88 -13.26 18.59
N LEU A 152 -0.35 -13.77 18.71
CA LEU A 152 -1.59 -13.03 18.48
C LEU A 152 -2.33 -12.83 19.80
N LYS A 153 -2.64 -11.57 20.13
CA LYS A 153 -3.53 -11.21 21.24
C LYS A 153 -4.75 -10.48 20.71
N MET A 154 -5.93 -11.07 20.91
CA MET A 154 -7.20 -10.43 20.56
C MET A 154 -7.64 -9.43 21.64
N GLY A 155 -8.11 -8.28 21.20
CA GLY A 155 -8.90 -7.32 21.98
C GLY A 155 -10.36 -7.32 21.52
N GLN A 156 -11.19 -6.47 22.12
CA GLN A 156 -12.61 -6.39 21.77
C GLN A 156 -12.86 -5.85 20.35
N HIS A 157 -12.05 -4.87 19.93
CA HIS A 157 -12.17 -4.17 18.63
C HIS A 157 -10.83 -4.11 17.87
N GLY A 158 -9.91 -5.01 18.22
CA GLY A 158 -8.59 -5.03 17.62
C GLY A 158 -7.82 -6.31 17.93
N ALA A 159 -6.63 -6.41 17.37
CA ALA A 159 -5.69 -7.50 17.57
C ALA A 159 -4.27 -6.96 17.56
N THR A 160 -3.42 -7.51 18.42
CA THR A 160 -1.99 -7.18 18.47
C THR A 160 -1.18 -8.41 18.05
N PHE A 161 -0.31 -8.23 17.06
CA PHE A 161 0.67 -9.20 16.62
C PHE A 161 2.05 -8.79 17.15
N THR A 162 2.73 -9.68 17.88
CA THR A 162 4.03 -9.38 18.50
C THR A 162 5.10 -10.34 18.02
N ALA A 163 6.18 -9.81 17.44
CA ALA A 163 7.33 -10.56 16.96
C ALA A 163 8.63 -9.97 17.53
N GLY A 164 9.14 -10.56 18.61
CA GLY A 164 10.31 -10.03 19.32
C GLY A 164 10.04 -8.61 19.85
N SER A 165 10.80 -7.61 19.40
CA SER A 165 10.60 -6.20 19.75
C SER A 165 9.65 -5.45 18.81
N THR A 166 9.10 -6.12 17.79
CA THR A 166 8.19 -5.51 16.81
C THR A 166 6.75 -5.81 17.19
N SER A 167 5.89 -4.79 17.10
CA SER A 167 4.45 -4.92 17.35
C SER A 167 3.66 -4.27 16.22
N MET A 168 2.57 -4.92 15.84
CA MET A 168 1.61 -4.47 14.83
C MET A 168 0.20 -4.62 15.40
N ASN A 169 -0.59 -3.55 15.36
CA ASN A 169 -1.92 -3.50 15.92
C ASN A 169 -2.95 -3.31 14.80
N LEU A 170 -3.85 -4.26 14.65
CA LEU A 170 -5.00 -4.17 13.77
C LEU A 170 -6.18 -3.66 14.60
N ASN A 171 -6.72 -2.49 14.25
CA ASN A 171 -7.90 -1.93 14.89
C ASN A 171 -9.02 -1.77 13.86
N ALA A 172 -10.25 -2.09 14.24
CA ALA A 172 -11.36 -2.22 13.30
C ALA A 172 -12.67 -1.71 13.91
N THR A 173 -13.58 -1.18 13.07
CA THR A 173 -14.93 -0.79 13.50
C THR A 173 -15.89 -1.98 13.57
N MET A 174 -15.47 -3.17 13.13
CA MET A 174 -16.23 -4.41 13.18
C MET A 174 -15.55 -5.44 14.10
N PRO A 175 -16.29 -6.44 14.61
CA PRO A 175 -15.71 -7.54 15.37
C PRO A 175 -14.67 -8.33 14.56
N LEU A 176 -13.58 -8.71 15.22
CA LEU A 176 -12.51 -9.53 14.65
C LEU A 176 -12.47 -10.89 15.35
N THR A 177 -12.11 -11.94 14.61
CA THR A 177 -11.93 -13.29 15.14
C THR A 177 -10.52 -13.80 14.85
N ALA A 178 -9.96 -14.56 15.78
CA ALA A 178 -8.69 -15.23 15.56
C ALA A 178 -8.88 -16.46 14.66
N ALA A 179 -7.95 -16.67 13.73
CA ALA A 179 -7.83 -17.85 12.91
C ALA A 179 -6.38 -18.36 13.02
N GLY A 180 -6.11 -19.21 14.00
CA GLY A 180 -4.73 -19.57 14.36
C GLY A 180 -3.97 -18.35 14.89
N THR A 181 -2.89 -17.98 14.19
CA THR A 181 -2.07 -16.79 14.48
C THR A 181 -2.47 -15.56 13.64
N ASP A 182 -3.51 -15.69 12.83
CA ASP A 182 -3.99 -14.68 11.89
C ASP A 182 -5.36 -14.15 12.34
N VAL A 183 -5.85 -13.07 11.70
CA VAL A 183 -7.13 -12.44 12.04
C VAL A 183 -8.07 -12.45 10.86
N HIS A 184 -9.32 -12.83 11.11
CA HIS A 184 -10.39 -12.88 10.12
C HIS A 184 -11.58 -12.02 10.57
N ALA A 185 -12.37 -11.55 9.60
CA ALA A 185 -13.71 -11.04 9.85
C ALA A 185 -14.61 -11.24 8.62
N GLU A 186 -15.89 -11.48 8.86
CA GLU A 186 -16.94 -11.39 7.84
C GLU A 186 -17.99 -10.39 8.32
N PHE A 187 -18.39 -9.48 7.44
CA PHE A 187 -19.34 -8.43 7.77
C PHE A 187 -20.14 -8.02 6.54
N VAL A 188 -21.34 -7.50 6.78
CA VAL A 188 -22.22 -6.95 5.76
C VAL A 188 -22.24 -5.44 5.95
N LEU A 189 -22.15 -4.71 4.85
CA LEU A 189 -22.45 -3.28 4.80
C LEU A 189 -23.69 -3.07 3.96
N HIS A 190 -24.70 -2.43 4.54
CA HIS A 190 -25.86 -1.97 3.80
C HIS A 190 -25.51 -0.76 2.94
N GLU A 191 -26.33 -0.47 1.94
CA GLU A 191 -26.13 0.68 1.06
C GLU A 191 -25.90 1.99 1.86
N GLY A 192 -24.78 2.67 1.57
CA GLY A 192 -24.35 3.90 2.25
C GLY A 192 -23.57 3.69 3.54
N GLU A 193 -23.46 2.46 4.03
CA GLU A 193 -22.65 2.15 5.22
C GLU A 193 -21.15 2.06 4.91
N GLU A 194 -20.37 2.32 5.95
CA GLU A 194 -18.92 2.32 5.91
C GLU A 194 -18.37 1.61 7.14
N ALA A 195 -17.24 0.93 6.96
CA ALA A 195 -16.40 0.45 8.03
C ALA A 195 -14.94 0.84 7.83
N GLY A 196 -14.19 0.95 8.92
CA GLY A 196 -12.79 1.35 8.92
C GLY A 196 -11.89 0.29 9.55
N VAL A 197 -10.66 0.20 9.04
CA VAL A 197 -9.59 -0.62 9.60
C VAL A 197 -8.28 0.16 9.58
N ILE A 198 -7.55 0.15 10.68
CA ILE A 198 -6.20 0.73 10.78
C ILE A 198 -5.22 -0.36 11.19
N LEU A 199 -4.19 -0.55 10.38
CA LEU A 199 -3.01 -1.33 10.72
C LEU A 199 -1.92 -0.38 11.20
N ASP A 200 -1.67 -0.36 12.52
CA ASP A 200 -0.70 0.51 13.18
C ASP A 200 0.53 -0.30 13.61
N PHE A 201 1.64 -0.05 12.92
CA PHE A 201 2.95 -0.56 13.30
C PHE A 201 3.53 0.39 14.34
N SER A 202 3.45 0.05 15.61
CA SER A 202 4.17 0.79 16.65
C SER A 202 4.42 -0.07 17.88
N PRO A 203 5.58 0.10 18.55
CA PRO A 203 5.86 -0.60 19.81
C PRO A 203 4.89 -0.24 20.94
N GLU A 204 4.37 0.99 20.93
CA GLU A 204 3.48 1.55 21.96
C GLU A 204 1.99 1.50 21.58
N GLY A 205 1.68 1.01 20.38
CA GLY A 205 0.30 0.94 19.89
C GLY A 205 -0.55 -0.02 20.72
N SER A 206 -1.85 0.25 20.76
CA SER A 206 -2.83 -0.61 21.43
C SER A 206 -3.90 -1.08 20.45
N ALA A 207 -4.43 -2.27 20.71
CA ALA A 207 -5.61 -2.82 20.06
C ALA A 207 -6.90 -2.31 20.73
N ALA A 208 -7.05 -0.99 20.83
CA ALA A 208 -8.15 -0.34 21.56
C ALA A 208 -9.43 -0.12 20.71
N GLY A 209 -9.38 -0.43 19.42
CA GLY A 209 -10.43 -0.03 18.46
C GLY A 209 -10.12 1.30 17.80
N ILE A 210 -10.95 1.67 16.82
CA ILE A 210 -10.87 2.98 16.15
C ILE A 210 -12.23 3.66 16.15
N GLU A 211 -12.20 4.98 16.22
CA GLU A 211 -13.37 5.82 16.03
C GLU A 211 -13.49 6.25 14.57
N ARG A 212 -14.72 6.33 14.06
CA ARG A 212 -14.98 6.76 12.67
C ARG A 212 -14.41 8.15 12.37
N GLU A 213 -14.49 9.06 13.35
CA GLU A 213 -13.94 10.41 13.23
C GLU A 213 -12.42 10.43 13.06
N GLU A 214 -11.71 9.47 13.65
CA GLU A 214 -10.26 9.34 13.45
C GLU A 214 -9.96 8.98 11.99
N VAL A 215 -10.68 8.00 11.44
CA VAL A 215 -10.49 7.55 10.05
C VAL A 215 -10.72 8.70 9.07
N GLU A 216 -11.81 9.45 9.24
CA GLU A 216 -12.12 10.59 8.37
C GLU A 216 -11.07 11.70 8.48
N ARG A 217 -10.61 12.01 9.70
CA ARG A 217 -9.54 13.00 9.91
C ARG A 217 -8.24 12.58 9.23
N LEU A 218 -7.86 11.30 9.33
CA LEU A 218 -6.67 10.76 8.67
C LEU A 218 -6.80 10.84 7.15
N ARG A 219 -7.99 10.53 6.62
CA ARG A 219 -8.30 10.63 5.20
C ARG A 219 -8.17 12.07 4.70
N GLN A 220 -8.82 13.03 5.36
CA GLN A 220 -8.79 14.43 4.97
C GLN A 220 -7.37 15.01 5.04
N ASN A 221 -6.63 14.75 6.12
CA ASN A 221 -5.23 15.18 6.24
C ASN A 221 -4.37 14.64 5.09
N THR A 222 -4.56 13.38 4.72
CA THR A 222 -3.83 12.76 3.61
C THR A 222 -4.13 13.44 2.27
N ILE A 223 -5.40 13.77 2.00
CA ILE A 223 -5.81 14.53 0.81
C ILE A 223 -5.15 15.91 0.80
N ASP A 224 -5.15 16.60 1.94
CA ASP A 224 -4.60 17.94 2.06
C ASP A 224 -3.08 17.94 1.83
N ASP A 225 -2.34 16.97 2.38
CA ASP A 225 -0.89 16.81 2.19
C ASP A 225 -0.51 16.56 0.73
N TRP A 226 -1.28 15.73 0.02
CA TRP A 226 -1.04 15.46 -1.40
C TRP A 226 -1.39 16.65 -2.27
N SER A 227 -2.57 17.25 -2.05
CA SER A 227 -3.03 18.39 -2.83
C SER A 227 -2.11 19.60 -2.64
N GLN A 228 -1.65 19.87 -1.40
CA GLN A 228 -0.73 20.95 -1.09
C GLN A 228 0.61 20.78 -1.80
N TRP A 229 1.14 19.56 -1.81
CA TRP A 229 2.37 19.28 -2.52
C TRP A 229 2.21 19.44 -4.03
N LEU A 230 1.16 18.88 -4.62
CA LEU A 230 0.89 18.99 -6.06
C LEU A 230 0.75 20.44 -6.55
N ARG A 231 0.17 21.33 -5.72
CA ARG A 231 0.05 22.76 -6.02
C ARG A 231 1.40 23.47 -6.21
N ARG A 232 2.51 22.86 -5.81
CA ARG A 232 3.86 23.40 -6.02
C ARG A 232 4.39 23.14 -7.43
N SER A 233 3.75 22.25 -8.19
CA SER A 233 4.19 21.96 -9.56
C SER A 233 4.01 23.16 -10.47
N THR A 234 4.95 23.34 -11.39
CA THR A 234 4.95 24.38 -12.43
C THR A 234 4.50 23.85 -13.79
N TYR A 235 4.02 22.60 -13.86
CA TYR A 235 3.63 21.96 -15.11
C TYR A 235 2.23 22.41 -15.57
N GLU A 236 2.17 23.06 -16.74
CA GLU A 236 0.94 23.56 -17.38
C GLU A 236 0.60 22.81 -18.68
N GLY A 237 1.29 21.70 -18.97
CA GLY A 237 1.11 20.96 -20.20
C GLY A 237 -0.17 20.11 -20.25
N ARG A 238 -0.50 19.62 -21.45
CA ARG A 238 -1.75 18.87 -21.73
C ARG A 238 -1.91 17.55 -20.96
N TRP A 239 -0.82 16.98 -20.42
CA TRP A 239 -0.82 15.66 -19.80
C TRP A 239 -0.80 15.72 -18.26
N ARG A 240 -1.45 16.74 -17.68
CA ARG A 240 -1.40 17.07 -16.25
C ARG A 240 -1.62 15.85 -15.36
N ASP A 241 -2.68 15.08 -15.60
CA ASP A 241 -3.06 13.96 -14.74
C ASP A 241 -1.99 12.85 -14.72
N VAL A 242 -1.45 12.50 -15.89
CA VAL A 242 -0.40 11.48 -16.00
C VAL A 242 0.89 11.96 -15.34
N VAL A 243 1.28 13.21 -15.60
CA VAL A 243 2.49 13.82 -15.02
C VAL A 243 2.39 13.92 -13.50
N GLN A 244 1.26 14.36 -12.97
CA GLN A 244 1.03 14.46 -11.54
C GLN A 244 0.99 13.08 -10.88
N ARG A 245 0.37 12.08 -11.52
CA ARG A 245 0.39 10.71 -11.01
C ARG A 245 1.81 10.16 -10.92
N SER A 246 2.61 10.32 -11.98
CA SER A 246 4.02 9.92 -11.98
C SER A 246 4.83 10.66 -10.92
N ALA A 247 4.63 11.98 -10.77
CA ALA A 247 5.31 12.78 -9.76
C ALA A 247 4.99 12.30 -8.33
N MET A 248 3.73 11.99 -8.05
CA MET A 248 3.33 11.43 -6.75
C MET A 248 3.96 10.05 -6.50
N THR A 249 4.06 9.19 -7.51
CA THR A 249 4.79 7.92 -7.39
C THR A 249 6.27 8.16 -7.06
N LEU A 250 6.95 9.08 -7.76
CA LEU A 250 8.34 9.43 -7.45
C LEU A 250 8.49 9.99 -6.03
N ARG A 251 7.51 10.80 -5.57
CA ARG A 251 7.48 11.30 -4.19
C ARG A 251 7.34 10.14 -3.18
N MET A 252 6.44 9.19 -3.42
CA MET A 252 6.28 8.01 -2.56
C MET A 252 7.53 7.12 -2.52
N LEU A 253 8.30 7.06 -3.61
CA LEU A 253 9.59 6.36 -3.66
C LEU A 253 10.72 7.13 -2.95
N THR A 254 10.50 8.40 -2.58
CA THR A 254 11.51 9.26 -1.98
C THR A 254 11.43 9.20 -0.46
N TYR A 255 12.49 8.70 0.19
CA TYR A 255 12.59 8.69 1.65
C TYR A 255 12.71 10.12 2.18
N ALA A 256 11.59 10.70 2.64
CA ALA A 256 11.47 12.11 2.99
C ALA A 256 12.50 12.63 4.03
N PRO A 257 12.95 11.83 5.03
CA PRO A 257 13.98 12.28 5.96
C PRO A 257 15.33 12.63 5.32
N THR A 258 15.67 12.00 4.18
CA THR A 258 16.95 12.25 3.50
C THR A 258 16.79 12.83 2.09
N GLY A 259 15.63 12.67 1.46
CA GLY A 259 15.41 12.94 0.03
C GLY A 259 16.02 11.89 -0.90
N ALA A 260 16.43 10.73 -0.40
CA ALA A 260 16.99 9.66 -1.22
C ALA A 260 15.88 8.76 -1.76
N PRO A 261 15.70 8.66 -3.09
CA PRO A 261 14.71 7.77 -3.67
C PRO A 261 15.21 6.33 -3.73
N VAL A 262 14.30 5.39 -3.50
CA VAL A 262 14.52 3.97 -3.82
C VAL A 262 14.25 3.74 -5.31
N ALA A 263 14.89 2.75 -5.92
CA ALA A 263 14.69 2.47 -7.34
C ALA A 263 13.32 1.85 -7.63
N ALA A 264 12.83 0.99 -6.72
CA ALA A 264 11.47 0.46 -6.69
C ALA A 264 11.11 0.02 -5.26
N LEU A 265 9.84 -0.32 -5.04
CA LEU A 265 9.38 -0.78 -3.71
C LEU A 265 9.70 -2.25 -3.43
N THR A 266 10.06 -3.02 -4.45
CA THR A 266 10.18 -4.48 -4.39
C THR A 266 11.63 -4.94 -4.44
N THR A 267 11.86 -6.19 -4.04
CA THR A 267 13.14 -6.91 -4.19
C THR A 267 12.88 -8.26 -4.83
N GLY A 268 13.89 -8.84 -5.49
CA GLY A 268 13.82 -10.22 -5.98
C GLY A 268 12.94 -10.46 -7.21
N LEU A 269 12.26 -9.44 -7.74
CA LEU A 269 11.50 -9.52 -8.99
C LEU A 269 12.45 -9.28 -10.17
N PRO A 270 12.42 -10.14 -11.21
CA PRO A 270 13.34 -9.99 -12.33
C PRO A 270 12.90 -8.84 -13.25
N GLU A 271 13.87 -8.10 -13.81
CA GLU A 271 13.59 -7.03 -14.80
C GLU A 271 12.77 -7.52 -16.00
N LEU A 272 12.91 -8.80 -16.34
CA LEU A 272 12.21 -9.49 -17.42
C LEU A 272 11.74 -10.86 -16.93
N VAL A 273 10.56 -11.30 -17.35
CA VAL A 273 10.04 -12.63 -16.99
C VAL A 273 11.03 -13.71 -17.48
N GLY A 274 11.54 -14.51 -16.54
CA GLY A 274 12.57 -15.53 -16.80
C GLY A 274 14.02 -15.02 -16.84
N GLY A 275 14.25 -13.73 -16.57
CA GLY A 275 15.58 -13.13 -16.48
C GLY A 275 16.26 -13.36 -15.12
N GLU A 276 17.56 -13.09 -15.07
CA GLU A 276 18.42 -13.33 -13.89
C GLU A 276 18.65 -12.10 -13.01
N ARG A 277 18.23 -10.91 -13.45
CA ARG A 277 18.44 -9.65 -12.73
C ARG A 277 17.35 -9.42 -11.69
N ASN A 278 17.54 -9.99 -10.51
CA ASN A 278 16.59 -10.00 -9.38
C ASN A 278 17.11 -9.22 -8.17
N TRP A 279 17.57 -7.98 -8.40
CA TRP A 279 18.18 -7.13 -7.37
C TRP A 279 17.19 -6.66 -6.30
N ASP A 280 17.75 -6.13 -5.21
CA ASP A 280 16.98 -5.36 -4.24
C ASP A 280 16.89 -3.89 -4.69
N TYR A 281 15.75 -3.52 -5.28
CA TYR A 281 15.50 -2.17 -5.78
C TYR A 281 15.04 -1.20 -4.68
N ARG A 282 14.90 -1.66 -3.43
CA ARG A 282 14.51 -0.83 -2.27
C ARG A 282 15.64 0.07 -1.77
N TYR A 283 16.80 0.02 -2.42
CA TYR A 283 17.94 0.88 -2.15
C TYR A 283 18.04 2.02 -3.17
N THR A 284 18.77 3.07 -2.78
CA THR A 284 19.05 4.21 -3.67
C THR A 284 20.21 3.89 -4.62
N TRP A 285 19.90 3.82 -5.90
CA TRP A 285 20.90 3.73 -6.97
C TRP A 285 21.13 5.12 -7.55
N LEU A 286 22.36 5.65 -7.49
CA LEU A 286 22.66 7.04 -7.87
C LEU A 286 22.19 7.40 -9.28
N ARG A 287 22.31 6.47 -10.23
CA ARG A 287 21.85 6.65 -11.62
C ARG A 287 20.34 6.86 -11.65
N ASP A 288 19.58 5.91 -11.13
CA ASP A 288 18.12 5.89 -11.11
C ASP A 288 17.56 7.09 -10.32
N ALA A 289 18.16 7.37 -9.16
CA ALA A 289 17.83 8.52 -8.34
C ALA A 289 18.05 9.86 -9.07
N SER A 290 19.12 9.98 -9.86
CA SER A 290 19.40 11.20 -10.62
C SER A 290 18.32 11.52 -11.65
N PHE A 291 17.75 10.50 -12.31
CA PHE A 291 16.63 10.69 -13.25
C PHE A 291 15.35 11.09 -12.53
N SER A 292 15.00 10.42 -11.42
CA SER A 292 13.83 10.74 -10.62
C SER A 292 13.89 12.17 -10.08
N VAL A 293 15.04 12.58 -9.54
CA VAL A 293 15.25 13.93 -9.01
C VAL A 293 15.27 14.98 -10.12
N TYR A 294 15.85 14.67 -11.28
CA TYR A 294 15.79 15.56 -12.44
C TYR A 294 14.34 15.79 -12.89
N ALA A 295 13.52 14.74 -12.95
CA ALA A 295 12.10 14.86 -13.30
C ALA A 295 11.35 15.74 -12.29
N LEU A 296 11.54 15.52 -10.98
CA LEU A 296 10.95 16.35 -9.93
C LEU A 296 11.41 17.82 -10.03
N LEU A 297 12.69 18.06 -10.27
CA LEU A 297 13.24 19.40 -10.46
C LEU A 297 12.61 20.11 -11.66
N ALA A 298 12.45 19.42 -12.79
CA ALA A 298 11.81 19.93 -13.99
C ALA A 298 10.33 20.30 -13.77
N LEU A 299 9.68 19.68 -12.78
CA LEU A 299 8.30 19.98 -12.37
C LEU A 299 8.22 21.11 -11.33
N GLY A 300 9.35 21.64 -10.83
CA GLY A 300 9.39 22.72 -9.83
C GLY A 300 9.66 22.28 -8.39
N TYR A 301 9.84 20.99 -8.14
CA TYR A 301 10.08 20.41 -6.81
C TYR A 301 11.57 20.54 -6.42
N ARG A 302 11.97 21.75 -6.04
CA ARG A 302 13.38 22.08 -5.74
C ARG A 302 13.88 21.50 -4.42
N ASP A 303 13.02 21.38 -3.41
CA ASP A 303 13.43 20.93 -2.08
C ASP A 303 13.89 19.47 -2.09
N GLU A 304 13.20 18.63 -2.86
CA GLU A 304 13.51 17.23 -3.10
C GLU A 304 14.91 17.08 -3.70
N ALA A 305 15.23 17.90 -4.71
CA ALA A 305 16.56 17.92 -5.32
C ALA A 305 17.65 18.38 -4.35
N VAL A 306 17.39 19.42 -3.55
CA VAL A 306 18.34 19.92 -2.54
C VAL A 306 18.60 18.86 -1.47
N LYS A 307 17.55 18.17 -0.98
CA LYS A 307 17.68 17.08 0.01
C LYS A 307 18.53 15.94 -0.57
N PHE A 308 18.25 15.50 -1.79
CA PHE A 308 19.04 14.45 -2.45
C PHE A 308 20.52 14.81 -2.58
N LEU A 309 20.83 16.02 -3.05
CA LEU A 309 22.22 16.48 -3.19
C LEU A 309 22.97 16.50 -1.85
N ARG A 310 22.31 16.98 -0.78
CA ARG A 310 22.88 16.95 0.58
C ARG A 310 23.15 15.52 1.04
N TRP A 311 22.20 14.61 0.81
CA TRP A 311 22.38 13.20 1.13
C TRP A 311 23.56 12.59 0.36
N THR A 312 23.69 12.82 -0.95
CA THR A 312 24.81 12.31 -1.76
C THR A 312 26.15 12.87 -1.28
N GLN A 313 26.22 14.17 -0.96
CA GLN A 313 27.43 14.78 -0.41
C GLN A 313 27.84 14.12 0.92
N GLN A 314 26.87 13.84 1.79
CA GLN A 314 27.13 13.17 3.06
C GLN A 314 27.72 11.77 2.85
N ARG A 315 27.18 10.97 1.91
CA ARG A 315 27.73 9.63 1.58
C ARG A 315 29.20 9.69 1.13
N VAL A 316 29.56 10.69 0.32
CA VAL A 316 30.96 10.91 -0.11
C VAL A 316 31.86 11.27 1.08
N VAL A 317 31.36 12.09 2.02
CA VAL A 317 32.11 12.44 3.23
C VAL A 317 32.30 11.24 4.15
N ASP A 318 31.25 10.43 4.35
CA ASP A 318 31.29 9.24 5.20
C ASP A 318 32.28 8.20 4.67
N HIS A 319 32.27 7.97 3.35
CA HIS A 319 33.25 7.11 2.69
C HIS A 319 34.69 7.57 2.92
N LYS A 320 34.96 8.88 2.79
CA LYS A 320 36.29 9.44 3.05
C LYS A 320 36.75 9.31 4.49
N LYS A 321 35.82 9.18 5.45
CA LYS A 321 36.11 8.99 6.87
C LYS A 321 36.27 7.51 7.26
N GLY A 322 36.26 6.59 6.29
CA GLY A 322 36.33 5.14 6.54
C GLY A 322 35.01 4.56 7.06
N GLY A 323 33.92 5.31 6.99
CA GLY A 323 32.58 4.78 7.21
C GLY A 323 32.13 3.96 6.01
N THR A 324 31.34 2.91 6.27
CA THR A 324 30.56 2.26 5.21
C THR A 324 29.49 3.27 4.75
N PRO A 325 29.39 3.58 3.44
CA PRO A 325 28.46 4.59 2.90
C PRO A 325 27.01 4.38 3.31
#